data_AF-A0A2I2G7A0-F1
#
_entry.id   AF-A0A2I2G7A0-F1
#
_cell.length_a   1.000
_cell.length_b   1.000
_cell.length_c   1.000
_cell.angle_alpha   90.00
_cell.angle_beta   90.00
_cell.angle_gamma   90.00
#
_symmetry.space_group_name_H-M   'P 1'
#
loop_
_entity.id
_entity.type
_entity.pdbx_description
1 polymer ?
#
loop_
_entity_poly.entity_id
_entity_poly.type
_entity_poly.pdbx_seq_one_letter_code
_entity_poly.pdbx_strand_id
1 'polypeptide(L)'
;MVQIRDPTRLARESNSQSVNKDDALEARRWRERSEEIGRRRADPDRGPLSIWRADDDEEEEEEESDAVFQPLSEEEKKLKIISDNHGEIFTHFKSKPSYKNGSLEDCFRDVDGNNDRAEFEGFVKQHRPYFDAVGKDQENLLHYLAKQAKGRPLVRWLHGEWPHLALQRDAAGNTPLYLAITRRQKWFVLVMLESQYSLVETLGIVGENGNTVHRMLREMLPVTDELAIALKIALDNEPSTNANSPFGDVFRCRDNEGQAPLHVAVSLISKPTIPPIEDIRALMRFVRNIVEMDPSTLHELNQEGHTPLHLAISTIGDAQFRIATSRTALLSSWTCEMIQLSPKAFLVKTATDQSPYHLLGSARDDKACEPLVEEMKRLYIRALPNEELKNLLYSQWDCETGSARFLSQSEKRVYFDLSTTLETNLTYEYFEALSKHVRFETILHHVDLPNMSVQKGDNWFKGATDFKDRFKAIRDLTGVGRADFPKVFMWLRKNGVQKILEIHAMDSAGTSHCDEAIELSIQGFQVEVLNWERVDISSDVFFNAAPDVRELHLYASGNNEVLRGWSSKDGLPRLKKLRKITLNVRLRPE
;
A
#
# COMPACT_ATOMS: atom_id res chain seq x y z
N MET A 1 23.45 -62.82 36.37
CA MET A 1 23.15 -64.00 35.52
C MET A 1 22.22 -63.53 34.43
N VAL A 2 22.63 -63.72 33.16
CA VAL A 2 21.81 -63.67 31.91
C VAL A 2 21.20 -62.30 31.55
N GLN A 3 21.17 -61.81 30.30
CA GLN A 3 22.07 -61.80 29.15
C GLN A 3 21.50 -60.73 28.18
N ILE A 4 22.38 -59.97 27.55
CA ILE A 4 22.25 -59.08 26.37
C ILE A 4 21.20 -59.53 25.33
N ARG A 5 20.45 -58.56 24.75
CA ARG A 5 20.25 -58.37 23.29
C ARG A 5 19.46 -57.08 22.93
N ASP A 6 20.03 -56.34 22.00
CA ASP A 6 19.45 -55.27 21.14
C ASP A 6 19.38 -55.86 19.70
N PRO A 7 18.92 -55.19 18.61
CA PRO A 7 17.73 -54.37 18.30
C PRO A 7 16.91 -54.99 17.11
N THR A 8 15.94 -54.24 16.56
CA THR A 8 15.27 -54.39 15.23
C THR A 8 14.25 -55.52 14.98
N ARG A 9 12.96 -55.17 15.10
CA ARG A 9 11.86 -55.39 14.14
C ARG A 9 10.54 -55.29 14.88
N LEU A 10 9.79 -54.22 14.67
CA LEU A 10 8.33 -54.23 14.57
C LEU A 10 7.91 -52.93 13.88
N ALA A 11 8.08 -52.92 12.57
CA ALA A 11 7.32 -52.04 11.69
C ALA A 11 6.00 -52.77 11.38
N ARG A 12 4.88 -52.20 11.84
CA ARG A 12 3.60 -52.05 11.12
C ARG A 12 2.47 -51.84 12.13
N GLU A 13 1.62 -50.88 11.77
CA GLU A 13 0.23 -50.71 12.23
C GLU A 13 0.01 -50.19 13.64
N SER A 14 -0.09 -48.86 13.74
CA SER A 14 -1.26 -48.20 14.37
C SER A 14 -1.17 -46.69 14.17
N ASN A 15 -1.56 -46.24 12.98
CA ASN A 15 -1.88 -44.84 12.71
C ASN A 15 -3.32 -44.81 12.20
N SER A 16 -4.25 -44.30 13.01
CA SER A 16 -5.45 -43.55 12.58
C SER A 16 -6.43 -43.40 13.74
N GLN A 17 -7.14 -42.27 13.73
CA GLN A 17 -8.34 -41.95 14.52
C GLN A 17 -8.13 -41.35 15.92
N SER A 18 -7.74 -40.08 15.96
CA SER A 18 -8.42 -39.09 16.81
C SER A 18 -8.27 -37.70 16.19
N VAL A 19 -8.92 -37.49 15.05
CA VAL A 19 -9.13 -36.13 14.51
C VAL A 19 -10.54 -35.69 14.87
N ASN A 20 -10.57 -34.57 15.58
CA ASN A 20 -11.68 -33.67 15.92
C ASN A 20 -13.04 -34.01 15.31
N LYS A 21 -13.91 -34.59 16.14
CA LYS A 21 -15.35 -34.62 15.90
C LYS A 21 -15.98 -33.22 16.06
N ASP A 22 -15.31 -32.31 16.77
CA ASP A 22 -15.83 -30.96 17.04
C ASP A 22 -15.66 -30.01 15.84
N ASP A 23 -14.52 -30.05 15.14
CA ASP A 23 -14.31 -29.28 13.90
C ASP A 23 -15.26 -29.73 12.77
N ALA A 24 -15.57 -31.03 12.73
CA ALA A 24 -16.53 -31.58 11.76
C ALA A 24 -17.98 -31.15 12.08
N LEU A 25 -18.29 -30.92 13.36
CA LEU A 25 -19.61 -30.45 13.80
C LEU A 25 -19.79 -28.95 13.53
N GLU A 26 -18.74 -28.14 13.72
CA GLU A 26 -18.74 -26.72 13.35
C GLU A 26 -18.81 -26.53 11.82
N ALA A 27 -18.05 -27.30 11.04
CA ALA A 27 -18.13 -27.27 9.58
C ALA A 27 -19.51 -27.71 9.04
N ARG A 28 -20.26 -28.51 9.80
CA ARG A 28 -21.63 -28.92 9.47
C ARG A 28 -22.65 -27.84 9.84
N ARG A 29 -22.48 -27.18 10.99
CA ARG A 29 -23.28 -26.02 11.41
C ARG A 29 -23.12 -24.82 10.48
N TRP A 30 -21.91 -24.57 9.98
CA TRP A 30 -21.67 -23.54 8.95
C TRP A 30 -22.34 -23.89 7.61
N ARG A 31 -22.36 -25.17 7.22
CA ARG A 31 -23.06 -25.63 6.01
C ARG A 31 -24.58 -25.50 6.13
N GLU A 32 -25.15 -25.90 7.27
CA GLU A 32 -26.59 -25.78 7.54
C GLU A 32 -27.02 -24.30 7.64
N ARG A 33 -26.19 -23.43 8.22
CA ARG A 33 -26.44 -21.98 8.32
C ARG A 33 -26.32 -21.28 6.95
N SER A 34 -25.40 -21.70 6.08
CA SER A 34 -25.33 -21.24 4.68
C SER A 34 -26.51 -21.73 3.83
N GLU A 35 -27.00 -22.95 4.05
CA GLU A 35 -28.19 -23.47 3.37
C GLU A 35 -29.49 -22.79 3.85
N GLU A 36 -29.57 -22.39 5.12
CA GLU A 36 -30.73 -21.68 5.67
C GLU A 36 -30.78 -20.19 5.25
N ILE A 37 -29.61 -19.55 5.09
CA ILE A 37 -29.50 -18.22 4.45
C ILE A 37 -29.81 -18.31 2.94
N GLY A 38 -29.46 -19.43 2.29
CA GLY A 38 -29.83 -19.73 0.91
C GLY A 38 -31.34 -19.92 0.70
N ARG A 39 -32.05 -20.53 1.67
CA ARG A 39 -33.51 -20.73 1.59
C ARG A 39 -34.35 -19.48 1.88
N ARG A 40 -33.79 -18.46 2.54
CA ARG A 40 -34.48 -17.16 2.76
C ARG A 40 -34.35 -16.18 1.59
N ARG A 41 -33.67 -16.56 0.50
CA ARG A 41 -33.61 -15.80 -0.77
C ARG A 41 -34.31 -16.54 -1.92
N ALA A 42 -35.51 -17.04 -1.66
CA ALA A 42 -36.43 -17.51 -2.69
C ALA A 42 -37.71 -16.67 -2.61
N ASP A 43 -37.68 -15.49 -3.22
CA ASP A 43 -38.87 -14.83 -3.74
C ASP A 43 -39.02 -15.30 -5.20
N PRO A 44 -40.10 -16.00 -5.59
CA PRO A 44 -40.24 -16.61 -6.90
C PRO A 44 -40.79 -15.59 -7.89
N ASP A 45 -40.00 -14.57 -8.22
CA ASP A 45 -40.33 -13.69 -9.35
C ASP A 45 -39.07 -13.03 -9.92
N ARG A 46 -38.31 -13.82 -10.69
CA ARG A 46 -37.43 -13.36 -11.78
C ARG A 46 -36.77 -14.57 -12.45
N GLY A 47 -37.13 -14.80 -13.71
CA GLY A 47 -36.57 -15.84 -14.56
C GLY A 47 -35.07 -15.64 -14.85
N PRO A 48 -34.38 -16.69 -15.31
CA PRO A 48 -32.91 -16.74 -15.36
C PRO A 48 -32.32 -15.99 -16.55
N LEU A 49 -31.28 -15.18 -16.28
CA LEU A 49 -30.38 -14.59 -17.28
C LEU A 49 -29.45 -15.67 -17.83
N SER A 50 -29.61 -15.99 -19.11
CA SER A 50 -28.79 -16.89 -19.89
C SER A 50 -27.46 -16.26 -20.30
N ILE A 51 -26.44 -17.10 -20.25
CA ILE A 51 -25.11 -16.99 -20.83
C ILE A 51 -25.22 -16.69 -22.34
N TRP A 52 -24.60 -15.62 -22.82
CA TRP A 52 -24.41 -15.39 -24.26
C TRP A 52 -23.05 -15.94 -24.70
N ARG A 53 -23.11 -17.06 -25.43
CA ARG A 53 -22.13 -17.44 -26.45
C ARG A 53 -22.49 -16.70 -27.75
N ALA A 54 -21.47 -16.53 -28.57
CA ALA A 54 -21.51 -15.95 -29.90
C ALA A 54 -22.35 -16.78 -30.89
N ASP A 55 -22.75 -16.07 -31.94
CA ASP A 55 -23.27 -16.50 -33.24
C ASP A 55 -24.72 -17.02 -33.26
N ASP A 56 -25.62 -16.23 -33.84
CA ASP A 56 -26.46 -16.62 -34.97
C ASP A 56 -27.14 -15.38 -35.58
N ASP A 57 -27.05 -15.27 -36.90
CA ASP A 57 -27.73 -14.29 -37.75
C ASP A 57 -29.24 -14.59 -37.78
N GLU A 58 -30.06 -13.72 -37.20
CA GLU A 58 -31.51 -13.70 -37.46
C GLU A 58 -31.92 -12.27 -37.87
N GLU A 59 -32.37 -12.16 -39.13
CA GLU A 59 -33.07 -10.99 -39.66
C GLU A 59 -34.42 -10.87 -38.94
N GLU A 60 -34.52 -9.96 -37.96
CA GLU A 60 -35.81 -9.55 -37.39
C GLU A 60 -36.50 -8.58 -38.36
N GLU A 61 -37.58 -9.05 -39.00
CA GLU A 61 -38.60 -8.19 -39.61
C GLU A 61 -39.24 -7.34 -38.51
N GLU A 62 -38.91 -6.04 -38.45
CA GLU A 62 -39.60 -5.09 -37.58
C GLU A 62 -41.08 -4.97 -38.02
N GLU A 63 -42.00 -5.46 -37.18
CA GLU A 63 -43.41 -5.11 -37.28
C GLU A 63 -43.58 -3.60 -37.12
N GLU A 64 -43.89 -2.94 -38.23
CA GLU A 64 -44.32 -1.54 -38.33
C GLU A 64 -45.60 -1.34 -37.48
N SER A 65 -45.43 -1.04 -36.20
CA SER A 65 -46.51 -0.47 -35.39
C SER A 65 -46.66 1.01 -35.76
N ASP A 66 -47.86 1.37 -36.23
CA ASP A 66 -48.28 2.74 -36.57
C ASP A 66 -48.15 3.68 -35.35
N ALA A 67 -46.93 4.14 -35.08
CA ALA A 67 -46.66 5.21 -34.14
C ALA A 67 -47.10 6.53 -34.80
N VAL A 68 -48.18 7.11 -34.29
CA VAL A 68 -48.66 8.44 -34.64
C VAL A 68 -47.50 9.44 -34.64
N PHE A 69 -47.08 9.86 -35.83
CA PHE A 69 -45.95 10.75 -36.07
C PHE A 69 -46.28 12.15 -35.51
N GLN A 70 -45.90 12.40 -34.26
CA GLN A 70 -45.95 13.76 -33.71
C GLN A 70 -44.79 14.56 -34.32
N PRO A 71 -45.04 15.73 -34.94
CA PRO A 71 -44.00 16.53 -35.56
C PRO A 71 -43.01 17.03 -34.49
N LEU A 72 -41.71 16.84 -34.75
CA LEU A 72 -40.62 17.36 -33.91
C LEU A 72 -40.83 18.85 -33.64
N SER A 73 -40.60 19.24 -32.39
CA SER A 73 -40.57 20.64 -31.98
C SER A 73 -39.47 21.40 -32.73
N GLU A 74 -39.62 22.72 -32.85
CA GLU A 74 -38.62 23.58 -33.50
C GLU A 74 -37.25 23.52 -32.80
N GLU A 75 -37.20 23.21 -31.51
CA GLU A 75 -35.96 23.00 -30.77
C GLU A 75 -35.30 21.67 -31.15
N GLU A 76 -36.06 20.58 -31.23
CA GLU A 76 -35.53 19.27 -31.65
C GLU A 76 -35.00 19.30 -33.09
N LYS A 77 -35.64 20.06 -33.99
CA LYS A 77 -35.13 20.27 -35.36
C LYS A 77 -33.78 20.99 -35.36
N LYS A 78 -33.60 22.02 -34.52
CA LYS A 78 -32.32 22.74 -34.40
C LYS A 78 -31.21 21.84 -33.86
N LEU A 79 -31.49 21.07 -32.80
CA LEU A 79 -30.53 20.13 -32.23
C LEU A 79 -30.13 19.05 -33.23
N LYS A 80 -31.09 18.56 -34.03
CA LYS A 80 -30.82 17.60 -35.11
C LYS A 80 -29.90 18.18 -36.19
N ILE A 81 -30.14 19.41 -36.63
CA ILE A 81 -29.27 20.10 -37.61
C ILE A 81 -27.82 20.18 -37.10
N ILE A 82 -27.63 20.50 -35.81
CA ILE A 82 -26.30 20.56 -35.20
C ILE A 82 -25.64 19.17 -35.20
N SER A 83 -26.36 18.13 -34.80
CA SER A 83 -25.86 16.75 -34.83
C SER A 83 -25.50 16.27 -36.24
N ASP A 84 -26.31 16.61 -37.24
CA ASP A 84 -26.04 16.28 -38.64
C ASP A 84 -24.73 16.98 -39.11
N ASN A 85 -24.54 18.25 -38.74
CA ASN A 85 -23.30 18.99 -39.01
C ASN A 85 -22.09 18.40 -38.27
N HIS A 86 -22.23 17.91 -37.04
CA HIS A 86 -21.15 17.17 -36.34
C HIS A 86 -20.76 15.91 -37.12
N GLY A 87 -21.74 15.22 -37.71
CA GLY A 87 -21.53 14.10 -38.62
C GLY A 87 -20.76 14.50 -39.88
N GLU A 88 -21.15 15.58 -40.54
CA GLU A 88 -20.46 16.13 -41.74
C GLU A 88 -19.02 16.54 -41.46
N ILE A 89 -18.78 17.22 -40.34
CA ILE A 89 -17.45 17.58 -39.88
C ILE A 89 -16.60 16.31 -39.76
N PHE A 90 -17.12 15.26 -39.12
CA PHE A 90 -16.39 14.01 -38.96
C PHE A 90 -16.14 13.27 -40.29
N THR A 91 -17.12 13.22 -41.20
CA THR A 91 -16.95 12.53 -42.49
C THR A 91 -15.85 13.15 -43.33
N HIS A 92 -15.67 14.48 -43.26
CA HIS A 92 -14.56 15.19 -43.89
C HIS A 92 -13.19 14.65 -43.43
N PHE A 93 -13.06 14.24 -42.16
CA PHE A 93 -11.81 13.69 -41.61
C PHE A 93 -11.71 12.16 -41.65
N LYS A 94 -12.82 11.44 -41.92
CA LYS A 94 -12.85 9.96 -41.91
C LYS A 94 -11.95 9.35 -43.01
N SER A 95 -11.84 10.03 -44.15
CA SER A 95 -11.04 9.64 -45.32
C SER A 95 -9.61 10.17 -45.32
N LYS A 96 -9.29 11.15 -44.47
CA LYS A 96 -7.98 11.81 -44.43
C LYS A 96 -6.96 11.01 -43.59
N PRO A 97 -5.66 11.01 -43.95
CA PRO A 97 -4.62 10.27 -43.23
C PRO A 97 -4.49 10.76 -41.78
N SER A 98 -4.51 9.83 -40.84
CA SER A 98 -4.35 10.13 -39.40
C SER A 98 -2.87 10.11 -39.02
N TYR A 99 -2.22 11.25 -39.00
CA TYR A 99 -0.86 11.38 -38.49
C TYR A 99 -0.87 11.39 -36.95
N LYS A 100 -0.06 10.53 -36.31
CA LYS A 100 0.05 10.45 -34.84
C LYS A 100 0.38 11.82 -34.19
N ASN A 101 1.21 12.62 -34.86
CA ASN A 101 1.72 13.91 -34.38
C ASN A 101 1.43 15.06 -35.35
N GLY A 102 0.54 14.88 -36.33
CA GLY A 102 0.19 15.94 -37.27
C GLY A 102 -0.71 16.98 -36.61
N SER A 103 -0.53 18.24 -37.02
CA SER A 103 -1.48 19.32 -36.77
C SER A 103 -2.78 19.06 -37.53
N LEU A 104 -3.86 19.77 -37.16
CA LEU A 104 -5.11 19.69 -37.94
C LEU A 104 -4.91 20.16 -39.38
N GLU A 105 -4.05 21.15 -39.59
CA GLU A 105 -3.72 21.68 -40.91
C GLU A 105 -3.10 20.61 -41.83
N ASP A 106 -2.34 19.67 -41.26
CA ASP A 106 -1.70 18.59 -42.04
C ASP A 106 -2.72 17.65 -42.71
N CYS A 107 -3.99 17.69 -42.29
CA CYS A 107 -5.08 16.96 -42.94
C CYS A 107 -5.56 17.66 -44.24
N PHE A 108 -5.11 18.88 -44.52
CA PHE A 108 -5.44 19.68 -45.70
C PHE A 108 -4.25 19.81 -46.65
N ARG A 109 -3.30 18.85 -46.58
CA ARG A 109 -2.20 18.79 -47.54
C ARG A 109 -2.67 18.18 -48.86
N ASP A 110 -2.24 18.79 -49.95
CA ASP A 110 -2.41 18.23 -51.30
C ASP A 110 -1.47 17.02 -51.53
N VAL A 111 -1.57 16.40 -52.71
CA VAL A 111 -0.77 15.22 -53.11
C VAL A 111 0.74 15.53 -53.13
N ASP A 112 1.09 16.81 -53.27
CA ASP A 112 2.47 17.32 -53.31
C ASP A 112 3.00 17.73 -51.92
N GLY A 113 2.17 17.63 -50.87
CA GLY A 113 2.52 17.93 -49.49
C GLY A 113 2.46 19.41 -49.11
N ASN A 114 1.93 20.28 -49.97
CA ASN A 114 1.67 21.69 -49.64
C ASN A 114 0.38 21.82 -48.85
N ASN A 115 0.41 22.62 -47.79
CA ASN A 115 -0.79 22.93 -47.00
C ASN A 115 -1.73 23.81 -47.84
N ASP A 116 -2.92 23.31 -48.18
CA ASP A 116 -3.99 24.17 -48.69
C ASP A 116 -4.61 24.94 -47.52
N ARG A 117 -3.88 25.96 -47.07
CA ARG A 117 -4.28 26.84 -45.97
C ARG A 117 -5.61 27.52 -46.26
N ALA A 118 -5.93 27.77 -47.53
CA ALA A 118 -7.21 28.36 -47.93
C ALA A 118 -8.37 27.38 -47.76
N GLU A 119 -8.18 26.09 -48.09
CA GLU A 119 -9.16 25.04 -47.82
C GLU A 119 -9.39 24.87 -46.31
N PHE A 120 -8.33 24.87 -45.51
CA PHE A 120 -8.43 24.80 -44.04
C PHE A 120 -9.18 26.00 -43.45
N GLU A 121 -8.81 27.23 -43.82
CA GLU A 121 -9.47 28.44 -43.34
C GLU A 121 -10.94 28.51 -43.80
N GLY A 122 -11.22 28.04 -45.03
CA GLY A 122 -12.57 27.91 -45.56
C GLY A 122 -13.42 26.92 -44.74
N PHE A 123 -12.87 25.75 -44.44
CA PHE A 123 -13.50 24.73 -43.60
C PHE A 123 -13.82 25.26 -42.20
N VAL A 124 -12.82 25.87 -41.53
CA VAL A 124 -13.01 26.46 -40.19
C VAL A 124 -14.09 27.52 -40.22
N LYS A 125 -14.09 28.41 -41.22
CA LYS A 125 -15.10 29.46 -41.35
C LYS A 125 -16.51 28.90 -41.58
N GLN A 126 -16.64 27.86 -42.39
CA GLN A 126 -17.92 27.21 -42.69
C GLN A 126 -18.52 26.52 -41.46
N HIS A 127 -17.70 25.80 -40.69
CA HIS A 127 -18.17 24.95 -39.58
C HIS A 127 -18.07 25.61 -38.20
N ARG A 128 -17.50 26.83 -38.10
CA ARG A 128 -17.34 27.57 -36.84
C ARG A 128 -18.58 27.60 -35.94
N PRO A 129 -19.81 27.83 -36.44
CA PRO A 129 -21.00 27.87 -35.59
C PRO A 129 -21.30 26.55 -34.87
N TYR A 130 -20.77 25.44 -35.38
CA TYR A 130 -21.10 24.10 -34.91
C TYR A 130 -20.03 23.49 -33.98
N PHE A 131 -18.81 24.06 -33.91
CA PHE A 131 -17.73 23.52 -33.07
C PHE A 131 -18.02 23.62 -31.57
N ASP A 132 -18.66 24.72 -31.13
CA ASP A 132 -19.06 24.96 -29.74
C ASP A 132 -20.58 24.76 -29.53
N ALA A 133 -21.28 24.27 -30.55
CA ALA A 133 -22.70 24.00 -30.46
C ALA A 133 -22.96 22.62 -29.86
N VAL A 134 -24.10 22.53 -29.18
CA VAL A 134 -24.58 21.29 -28.57
C VAL A 134 -25.74 20.76 -29.41
N GLY A 135 -25.63 19.50 -29.84
CA GLY A 135 -26.62 18.82 -30.65
C GLY A 135 -27.65 18.05 -29.82
N LYS A 136 -28.24 17.02 -30.44
CA LYS A 136 -29.15 16.10 -29.77
C LYS A 136 -28.48 15.48 -28.52
N ASP A 137 -29.30 15.18 -27.50
CA ASP A 137 -28.86 14.57 -26.24
C ASP A 137 -27.82 15.40 -25.47
N GLN A 138 -27.79 16.71 -25.69
CA GLN A 138 -26.80 17.64 -25.12
C GLN A 138 -25.35 17.29 -25.50
N GLU A 139 -25.14 16.65 -26.66
CA GLU A 139 -23.80 16.24 -27.12
C GLU A 139 -23.10 17.35 -27.90
N ASN A 140 -21.90 17.72 -27.46
CA ASN A 140 -21.00 18.54 -28.26
C ASN A 140 -20.18 17.67 -29.25
N LEU A 141 -19.39 18.35 -30.09
CA LEU A 141 -18.57 17.66 -31.09
C LEU A 141 -17.53 16.68 -30.48
N LEU A 142 -17.00 16.95 -29.28
CA LEU A 142 -16.12 16.01 -28.59
C LEU A 142 -16.85 14.74 -28.13
N HIS A 143 -18.11 14.83 -27.66
CA HIS A 143 -18.92 13.65 -27.35
C HIS A 143 -19.15 12.80 -28.61
N TYR A 144 -19.45 13.44 -29.73
CA TYR A 144 -19.60 12.75 -31.01
C TYR A 144 -18.29 12.03 -31.39
N LEU A 145 -17.15 12.72 -31.34
CA LEU A 145 -15.84 12.15 -31.68
C LEU A 145 -15.40 11.05 -30.71
N ALA A 146 -15.77 11.13 -29.44
CA ALA A 146 -15.50 10.08 -28.44
C ALA A 146 -16.20 8.75 -28.77
N LYS A 147 -17.27 8.77 -29.57
CA LYS A 147 -17.94 7.57 -30.09
C LYS A 147 -17.30 7.00 -31.35
N GLN A 148 -16.42 7.76 -32.01
CA GLN A 148 -15.81 7.39 -33.28
C GLN A 148 -14.41 6.78 -33.11
N ALA A 149 -13.97 6.01 -34.12
CA ALA A 149 -12.65 5.36 -34.12
C ALA A 149 -11.52 6.23 -34.72
N LYS A 150 -11.83 7.40 -35.29
CA LYS A 150 -10.89 8.27 -36.01
C LYS A 150 -11.05 9.74 -35.58
N GLY A 151 -10.14 10.60 -36.03
CA GLY A 151 -10.22 12.05 -35.80
C GLY A 151 -9.21 12.61 -34.79
N ARG A 152 -8.05 11.97 -34.61
CA ARG A 152 -7.04 12.43 -33.63
C ARG A 152 -6.61 13.89 -33.80
N PRO A 153 -6.28 14.37 -35.01
CA PRO A 153 -5.87 15.77 -35.19
C PRO A 153 -6.99 16.75 -34.83
N LEU A 154 -8.24 16.40 -35.15
CA LEU A 154 -9.41 17.21 -34.83
C LEU A 154 -9.66 17.28 -33.32
N VAL A 155 -9.58 16.16 -32.59
CA VAL A 155 -9.71 16.17 -31.13
C VAL A 155 -8.61 17.00 -30.48
N ARG A 156 -7.35 16.83 -30.90
CA ARG A 156 -6.21 17.58 -30.35
C ARG A 156 -6.38 19.09 -30.57
N TRP A 157 -6.86 19.49 -31.74
CA TRP A 157 -7.12 20.90 -32.05
C TRP A 157 -8.32 21.45 -31.28
N LEU A 158 -9.46 20.75 -31.29
CA LEU A 158 -10.66 21.17 -30.55
C LEU A 158 -10.39 21.32 -29.06
N HIS A 159 -9.64 20.40 -28.46
CA HIS A 159 -9.32 20.47 -27.04
C HIS A 159 -8.34 21.61 -26.70
N GLY A 160 -7.46 21.99 -27.63
CA GLY A 160 -6.56 23.14 -27.46
C GLY A 160 -7.27 24.49 -27.62
N GLU A 161 -8.16 24.62 -28.60
CA GLU A 161 -8.87 25.87 -28.89
C GLU A 161 -10.10 26.08 -27.98
N TRP A 162 -10.80 25.01 -27.63
CA TRP A 162 -11.99 25.03 -26.77
C TRP A 162 -11.92 23.99 -25.63
N PRO A 163 -11.04 24.19 -24.64
CA PRO A 163 -10.89 23.25 -23.51
C PRO A 163 -12.18 23.00 -22.72
N HIS A 164 -13.07 24.00 -22.64
CA HIS A 164 -14.33 23.89 -21.89
C HIS A 164 -15.27 22.82 -22.44
N LEU A 165 -15.12 22.41 -23.71
CA LEU A 165 -15.89 21.30 -24.30
C LEU A 165 -15.63 19.97 -23.58
N ALA A 166 -14.44 19.79 -22.99
CA ALA A 166 -14.11 18.60 -22.22
C ALA A 166 -14.92 18.49 -20.90
N LEU A 167 -15.35 19.63 -20.36
CA LEU A 167 -16.07 19.75 -19.10
C LEU A 167 -17.59 19.64 -19.27
N GLN A 168 -18.10 19.80 -20.50
CA GLN A 168 -19.53 19.73 -20.78
C GLN A 168 -20.04 18.29 -20.56
N ARG A 169 -21.30 18.21 -20.14
CA ARG A 169 -21.99 16.94 -19.85
C ARG A 169 -23.10 16.74 -20.87
N ASP A 170 -23.23 15.52 -21.38
CA ASP A 170 -24.37 15.10 -22.17
C ASP A 170 -25.65 14.99 -21.31
N ALA A 171 -26.78 14.61 -21.93
CA ALA A 171 -28.06 14.46 -21.25
C ALA A 171 -28.04 13.34 -20.19
N ALA A 172 -27.11 12.38 -20.30
CA ALA A 172 -26.86 11.33 -19.32
C ALA A 172 -25.86 11.76 -18.23
N GLY A 173 -25.33 12.99 -18.29
CA GLY A 173 -24.39 13.54 -17.31
C GLY A 173 -22.93 13.14 -17.54
N ASN A 174 -22.58 12.53 -18.68
CA ASN A 174 -21.25 12.05 -18.99
C ASN A 174 -20.43 13.11 -19.73
N THR A 175 -19.13 13.14 -19.51
CA THR A 175 -18.19 13.97 -20.29
C THR A 175 -17.72 13.23 -21.55
N PRO A 176 -17.13 13.93 -22.55
CA PRO A 176 -16.53 13.26 -23.71
C PRO A 176 -15.48 12.23 -23.31
N LEU A 177 -14.68 12.52 -22.29
CA LEU A 177 -13.67 11.60 -21.78
C LEU A 177 -14.30 10.34 -21.17
N TYR A 178 -15.37 10.50 -20.38
CA TYR A 178 -16.11 9.37 -19.80
C TYR A 178 -16.72 8.46 -20.88
N LEU A 179 -17.29 9.05 -21.95
CA LEU A 179 -17.82 8.30 -23.09
C LEU A 179 -16.71 7.55 -23.84
N ALA A 180 -15.56 8.21 -24.09
CA ALA A 180 -14.43 7.60 -24.78
C ALA A 180 -13.92 6.36 -24.05
N ILE A 181 -13.86 6.40 -22.72
CA ILE A 181 -13.46 5.26 -21.88
C ILE A 181 -14.49 4.13 -21.99
N THR A 182 -15.78 4.47 -21.91
CA THR A 182 -16.88 3.50 -22.06
C THR A 182 -16.87 2.81 -23.42
N ARG A 183 -16.47 3.52 -24.47
CA ARG A 183 -16.30 2.98 -25.83
C ARG A 183 -14.90 2.40 -26.10
N ARG A 184 -14.03 2.33 -25.09
CA ARG A 184 -12.64 1.82 -25.15
C ARG A 184 -11.78 2.51 -26.22
N GLN A 185 -12.00 3.80 -26.45
CA GLN A 185 -11.25 4.60 -27.40
C GLN A 185 -9.90 5.05 -26.82
N LYS A 186 -8.92 4.13 -26.72
CA LYS A 186 -7.60 4.39 -26.09
C LYS A 186 -6.93 5.65 -26.61
N TRP A 187 -6.96 5.88 -27.91
CA TRP A 187 -6.29 7.03 -28.50
C TRP A 187 -6.90 8.38 -28.08
N PHE A 188 -8.23 8.43 -27.92
CA PHE A 188 -8.93 9.65 -27.53
C PHE A 188 -8.53 10.00 -26.11
N VAL A 189 -8.56 9.01 -25.22
CA VAL A 189 -8.11 9.15 -23.83
C VAL A 189 -6.67 9.66 -23.76
N LEU A 190 -5.75 9.06 -24.53
CA LEU A 190 -4.35 9.52 -24.56
C LEU A 190 -4.21 10.97 -25.01
N VAL A 191 -4.94 11.40 -26.05
CA VAL A 191 -4.90 12.80 -26.52
C VAL A 191 -5.40 13.76 -25.43
N MET A 192 -6.46 13.40 -24.71
CA MET A 192 -6.98 14.21 -23.60
C MET A 192 -5.99 14.28 -22.43
N LEU A 193 -5.34 13.16 -22.08
CA LEU A 193 -4.32 13.11 -21.01
C LEU A 193 -3.05 13.88 -21.39
N GLU A 194 -2.59 13.80 -22.64
CA GLU A 194 -1.37 14.48 -23.13
C GLU A 194 -1.50 16.01 -23.11
N SER A 195 -2.69 16.53 -23.32
CA SER A 195 -2.92 17.96 -23.53
C SER A 195 -3.09 18.76 -22.23
N GLN A 196 -3.34 18.11 -21.09
CA GLN A 196 -3.33 18.68 -19.74
C GLN A 196 -4.38 19.77 -19.45
N TYR A 197 -5.08 20.32 -20.45
CA TYR A 197 -6.08 21.36 -20.27
C TYR A 197 -7.26 20.87 -19.43
N SER A 198 -7.56 21.60 -18.34
CA SER A 198 -8.65 21.31 -17.40
C SER A 198 -8.73 19.83 -16.98
N LEU A 199 -7.58 19.15 -16.88
CA LEU A 199 -7.51 17.70 -16.70
C LEU A 199 -8.13 17.28 -15.37
N VAL A 200 -7.78 17.98 -14.29
CA VAL A 200 -8.24 17.66 -12.93
C VAL A 200 -9.74 17.87 -12.81
N GLU A 201 -10.26 18.98 -13.33
CA GLU A 201 -11.70 19.24 -13.36
C GLU A 201 -12.43 18.17 -14.18
N THR A 202 -11.92 17.83 -15.36
CA THR A 202 -12.51 16.79 -16.23
C THR A 202 -12.53 15.41 -15.57
N LEU A 203 -11.46 15.05 -14.85
CA LEU A 203 -11.38 13.78 -14.12
C LEU A 203 -12.30 13.75 -12.90
N GLY A 204 -12.56 14.91 -12.28
CA GLY A 204 -13.41 15.05 -11.10
C GLY A 204 -14.91 15.01 -11.39
N ILE A 205 -15.35 15.29 -12.63
CA ILE A 205 -16.76 15.25 -12.99
C ILE A 205 -17.33 13.84 -12.79
N VAL A 206 -18.42 13.77 -12.02
CA VAL A 206 -19.13 12.54 -11.70
C VAL A 206 -20.07 12.17 -12.85
N GLY A 207 -19.96 10.95 -13.36
CA GLY A 207 -20.89 10.37 -14.34
C GLY A 207 -21.95 9.50 -13.65
N GLU A 208 -22.37 8.44 -14.33
CA GLU A 208 -23.41 7.50 -13.84
C GLU A 208 -22.98 6.67 -12.61
N ASN A 209 -21.70 6.30 -12.51
CA ASN A 209 -21.18 5.46 -11.42
C ASN A 209 -19.78 5.89 -10.97
N GLY A 210 -19.73 7.06 -10.33
CA GLY A 210 -18.48 7.70 -9.93
C GLY A 210 -17.88 8.56 -11.05
N ASN A 211 -16.67 9.05 -10.80
CA ASN A 211 -15.96 9.89 -11.75
C ASN A 211 -15.21 9.10 -12.83
N THR A 212 -14.57 9.84 -13.74
CA THR A 212 -13.80 9.29 -14.86
C THR A 212 -12.74 8.27 -14.41
N VAL A 213 -12.08 8.50 -13.27
CA VAL A 213 -11.04 7.58 -12.75
C VAL A 213 -11.61 6.21 -12.39
N HIS A 214 -12.78 6.15 -11.74
CA HIS A 214 -13.47 4.88 -11.47
C HIS A 214 -13.70 4.08 -12.75
N ARG A 215 -14.15 4.77 -13.81
CA ARG A 215 -14.42 4.16 -15.12
C ARG A 215 -13.13 3.68 -15.80
N MET A 216 -12.06 4.47 -15.77
CA MET A 216 -10.76 4.09 -16.33
C MET A 216 -10.21 2.82 -15.68
N LEU A 217 -10.31 2.70 -14.36
CA LEU A 217 -9.87 1.52 -13.63
C LEU A 217 -10.67 0.26 -14.00
N ARG A 218 -11.97 0.40 -14.30
CA ARG A 218 -12.83 -0.73 -14.65
C ARG A 218 -12.71 -1.18 -16.11
N GLU A 219 -12.60 -0.23 -17.04
CA GLU A 219 -12.74 -0.50 -18.48
C GLU A 219 -11.42 -0.36 -19.27
N MET A 220 -10.42 0.32 -18.73
CA MET A 220 -9.22 0.72 -19.49
C MET A 220 -7.92 0.64 -18.66
N LEU A 221 -7.67 -0.51 -18.04
CA LEU A 221 -6.45 -0.78 -17.26
C LEU A 221 -5.12 -0.39 -17.96
N PRO A 222 -4.93 -0.63 -19.28
CA PRO A 222 -3.68 -0.29 -19.97
C PRO A 222 -3.43 1.21 -20.15
N VAL A 223 -4.22 2.10 -19.53
CA VAL A 223 -4.06 3.57 -19.57
C VAL A 223 -3.71 4.14 -18.18
N THR A 224 -3.60 3.29 -17.16
CA THR A 224 -3.34 3.71 -15.78
C THR A 224 -1.95 4.33 -15.59
N ASP A 225 -0.94 3.86 -16.32
CA ASP A 225 0.40 4.45 -16.32
C ASP A 225 0.38 5.86 -16.95
N GLU A 226 -0.28 6.02 -18.10
CA GLU A 226 -0.41 7.31 -18.78
C GLU A 226 -1.22 8.30 -17.94
N LEU A 227 -2.24 7.85 -17.21
CA LEU A 227 -2.98 8.66 -16.25
C LEU A 227 -2.10 9.13 -15.09
N ALA A 228 -1.28 8.24 -14.52
CA ALA A 228 -0.38 8.61 -13.43
C ALA A 228 0.66 9.65 -13.87
N ILE A 229 1.19 9.50 -15.08
CA ILE A 229 2.12 10.48 -15.67
C ILE A 229 1.40 11.82 -15.87
N ALA A 230 0.20 11.81 -16.43
CA ALA A 230 -0.58 13.01 -16.67
C ALA A 230 -0.90 13.76 -15.37
N LEU A 231 -1.27 13.05 -14.30
CA LEU A 231 -1.52 13.66 -12.99
C LEU A 231 -0.25 14.25 -12.37
N LYS A 232 0.90 13.60 -12.54
CA LYS A 232 2.18 14.13 -12.06
C LYS A 232 2.55 15.44 -12.77
N ILE A 233 2.35 15.50 -14.08
CA ILE A 233 2.58 16.73 -14.87
C ILE A 233 1.63 17.84 -14.41
N ALA A 234 0.35 17.52 -14.17
CA ALA A 234 -0.62 18.49 -13.64
C ALA A 234 -0.17 19.04 -12.27
N LEU A 235 0.33 18.17 -11.38
CA LEU A 235 0.83 18.56 -10.06
C LEU A 235 2.01 19.53 -10.15
N ASP A 236 2.97 19.25 -11.04
CA ASP A 236 4.16 20.08 -11.24
C ASP A 236 3.82 21.47 -11.83
N ASN A 237 2.70 21.58 -12.56
CA ASN A 237 2.24 22.81 -13.20
C ASN A 237 1.38 23.70 -12.30
N GLU A 238 0.82 23.19 -11.19
CA GLU A 238 0.02 24.00 -10.28
C GLU A 238 0.90 24.80 -9.28
N PRO A 239 0.81 26.14 -9.23
CA PRO A 239 1.51 26.92 -8.24
C PRO A 239 0.89 26.67 -6.86
N SER A 240 1.65 26.01 -5.98
CA SER A 240 1.49 25.65 -4.54
C SER A 240 0.66 26.55 -3.59
N THR A 241 -0.42 27.17 -4.03
CA THR A 241 -1.07 28.30 -3.36
C THR A 241 -2.28 27.93 -2.52
N ASN A 242 -2.84 26.71 -2.66
CA ASN A 242 -3.97 26.26 -1.85
C ASN A 242 -3.59 25.05 -0.99
N ALA A 243 -3.82 25.17 0.32
CA ALA A 243 -3.52 24.16 1.33
C ALA A 243 -4.38 22.88 1.25
N ASN A 244 -5.19 22.74 0.20
CA ASN A 244 -5.98 21.55 -0.09
C ASN A 244 -5.28 20.73 -1.18
N SER A 245 -5.27 19.40 -1.01
CA SER A 245 -4.76 18.46 -2.02
C SER A 245 -5.34 18.80 -3.41
N PRO A 246 -4.52 19.06 -4.44
CA PRO A 246 -4.99 19.49 -5.75
C PRO A 246 -5.85 18.43 -6.44
N PHE A 247 -5.73 17.16 -6.02
CA PHE A 247 -6.52 16.05 -6.53
C PHE A 247 -7.52 15.50 -5.50
N GLY A 248 -7.67 16.18 -4.36
CA GLY A 248 -8.44 15.69 -3.21
C GLY A 248 -9.86 15.29 -3.62
N ASP A 249 -10.57 16.16 -4.34
CA ASP A 249 -11.96 15.90 -4.74
C ASP A 249 -12.07 14.77 -5.78
N VAL A 250 -11.07 14.61 -6.66
CA VAL A 250 -11.02 13.53 -7.65
C VAL A 250 -10.86 12.17 -6.96
N PHE A 251 -9.93 12.04 -6.02
CA PHE A 251 -9.65 10.77 -5.36
C PHE A 251 -10.51 10.49 -4.13
N ARG A 252 -11.27 11.48 -3.64
CA ARG A 252 -12.29 11.30 -2.58
C ARG A 252 -13.70 11.13 -3.12
N CYS A 253 -13.91 11.34 -4.42
CA CYS A 253 -15.17 11.02 -5.09
C CYS A 253 -15.57 9.57 -4.79
N ARG A 254 -16.84 9.35 -4.45
CA ARG A 254 -17.38 8.02 -4.18
C ARG A 254 -18.32 7.60 -5.31
N ASP A 255 -18.23 6.35 -5.70
CA ASP A 255 -19.19 5.74 -6.62
C ASP A 255 -20.47 5.28 -5.91
N ASN A 256 -21.33 4.54 -6.61
CA ASN A 256 -22.61 4.09 -6.08
C ASN A 256 -22.46 3.07 -4.93
N GLU A 257 -21.32 2.37 -4.86
CA GLU A 257 -20.94 1.46 -3.76
C GLU A 257 -20.21 2.21 -2.63
N GLY A 258 -20.08 3.53 -2.73
CA GLY A 258 -19.34 4.36 -1.78
C GLY A 258 -17.84 4.18 -1.86
N GLN A 259 -17.33 3.50 -2.89
CA GLN A 259 -15.91 3.27 -3.09
C GLN A 259 -15.28 4.50 -3.74
N ALA A 260 -14.13 4.90 -3.21
CA ALA A 260 -13.25 5.86 -3.88
C ALA A 260 -12.40 5.16 -4.96
N PRO A 261 -11.72 5.88 -5.88
CA PRO A 261 -10.96 5.25 -6.95
C PRO A 261 -9.89 4.27 -6.44
N LEU A 262 -9.25 4.58 -5.30
CA LEU A 262 -8.26 3.69 -4.70
C LEU A 262 -8.87 2.40 -4.14
N HIS A 263 -10.12 2.42 -3.65
CA HIS A 263 -10.82 1.20 -3.25
C HIS A 263 -11.02 0.29 -4.47
N VAL A 264 -11.44 0.87 -5.60
CA VAL A 264 -11.62 0.13 -6.86
C VAL A 264 -10.29 -0.44 -7.35
N ALA A 265 -9.23 0.36 -7.38
CA ALA A 265 -7.90 -0.07 -7.81
C ALA A 265 -7.38 -1.25 -6.96
N VAL A 266 -7.47 -1.15 -5.62
CA VAL A 266 -7.04 -2.21 -4.72
C VAL A 266 -7.93 -3.45 -4.82
N SER A 267 -9.25 -3.27 -4.97
CA SER A 267 -10.18 -4.38 -5.20
C SER A 267 -9.82 -5.13 -6.49
N LEU A 268 -9.45 -4.44 -7.56
CA LEU A 268 -9.04 -5.06 -8.84
C LEU A 268 -7.73 -5.84 -8.71
N ILE A 269 -6.75 -5.33 -7.97
CA ILE A 269 -5.51 -6.06 -7.64
C ILE A 269 -5.84 -7.36 -6.88
N SER A 270 -6.86 -7.28 -6.02
CA SER A 270 -7.27 -8.29 -5.06
C SER A 270 -8.24 -9.34 -5.63
N LYS A 271 -8.87 -9.10 -6.78
CA LYS A 271 -9.84 -10.03 -7.37
C LYS A 271 -9.16 -11.30 -7.90
N PRO A 272 -9.76 -12.49 -7.66
CA PRO A 272 -9.23 -13.77 -8.14
C PRO A 272 -9.43 -13.97 -9.66
N THR A 273 -10.43 -13.31 -10.25
CA THR A 273 -10.64 -13.26 -11.71
C THR A 273 -9.60 -12.32 -12.33
N ILE A 274 -8.68 -12.89 -13.10
CA ILE A 274 -7.35 -12.34 -13.41
C ILE A 274 -7.40 -11.23 -14.49
N PRO A 275 -6.97 -9.99 -14.19
CA PRO A 275 -6.22 -9.19 -15.15
C PRO A 275 -4.77 -9.72 -15.23
N PRO A 276 -4.11 -9.72 -16.41
CA PRO A 276 -2.71 -10.08 -16.58
C PRO A 276 -1.79 -9.49 -15.50
N ILE A 277 -0.71 -10.20 -15.13
CA ILE A 277 0.20 -9.74 -14.06
C ILE A 277 0.80 -8.34 -14.34
N GLU A 278 0.98 -7.99 -15.61
CA GLU A 278 1.45 -6.65 -15.99
C GLU A 278 0.43 -5.56 -15.66
N ASP A 279 -0.86 -5.83 -15.80
CA ASP A 279 -1.92 -4.90 -15.42
C ASP A 279 -1.99 -4.73 -13.89
N ILE A 280 -1.71 -5.80 -13.13
CA ILE A 280 -1.58 -5.71 -11.67
C ILE A 280 -0.41 -4.82 -11.28
N ARG A 281 0.74 -4.97 -11.94
CA ARG A 281 1.92 -4.11 -11.69
C ARG A 281 1.67 -2.66 -12.09
N ALA A 282 0.93 -2.42 -13.18
CA ALA A 282 0.51 -1.08 -13.57
C ALA A 282 -0.41 -0.46 -12.50
N LEU A 283 -1.41 -1.21 -12.01
CA LEU A 283 -2.28 -0.77 -10.91
C LEU A 283 -1.50 -0.49 -9.62
N MET A 284 -0.55 -1.35 -9.24
CA MET A 284 0.29 -1.12 -8.05
C MET A 284 1.15 0.14 -8.17
N ARG A 285 1.72 0.40 -9.36
CA ARG A 285 2.46 1.64 -9.66
C ARG A 285 1.54 2.86 -9.65
N PHE A 286 0.35 2.74 -10.22
CA PHE A 286 -0.67 3.79 -10.18
C PHE A 286 -1.01 4.15 -8.73
N VAL A 287 -1.40 3.18 -7.90
CA VAL A 287 -1.73 3.45 -6.49
C VAL A 287 -0.54 4.05 -5.74
N ARG A 288 0.69 3.50 -5.91
CA ARG A 288 1.90 4.08 -5.32
C ARG A 288 2.04 5.56 -5.69
N ASN A 289 1.95 5.89 -6.97
CA ASN A 289 2.10 7.27 -7.44
C ASN A 289 1.04 8.20 -6.82
N ILE A 290 -0.21 7.76 -6.72
CA ILE A 290 -1.27 8.56 -6.07
C ILE A 290 -1.00 8.75 -4.57
N VAL A 291 -0.53 7.71 -3.87
CA VAL A 291 -0.19 7.79 -2.45
C VAL A 291 1.01 8.71 -2.20
N GLU A 292 2.00 8.71 -3.09
CA GLU A 292 3.14 9.66 -3.02
C GLU A 292 2.68 11.11 -3.22
N MET A 293 1.67 11.36 -4.07
CA MET A 293 1.09 12.69 -4.31
C MET A 293 0.17 13.14 -3.16
N ASP A 294 -0.72 12.28 -2.69
CA ASP A 294 -1.66 12.55 -1.61
C ASP A 294 -1.90 11.31 -0.73
N PRO A 295 -1.13 11.16 0.36
CA PRO A 295 -1.29 10.05 1.30
C PRO A 295 -2.66 10.02 1.98
N SER A 296 -3.40 11.14 1.98
CA SER A 296 -4.69 11.23 2.68
C SER A 296 -5.78 10.37 2.04
N THR A 297 -5.63 10.08 0.75
CA THR A 297 -6.52 9.21 -0.03
C THR A 297 -6.63 7.78 0.51
N LEU A 298 -5.64 7.30 1.27
CA LEU A 298 -5.69 5.99 1.93
C LEU A 298 -6.55 5.97 3.21
N HIS A 299 -6.97 7.12 3.72
CA HIS A 299 -7.84 7.22 4.89
C HIS A 299 -9.33 7.24 4.53
N GLU A 300 -9.67 7.32 3.24
CA GLU A 300 -11.05 7.28 2.81
C GLU A 300 -11.71 5.95 3.19
N LEU A 301 -12.93 6.03 3.71
CA LEU A 301 -13.73 4.87 4.10
C LEU A 301 -14.85 4.65 3.09
N ASN A 302 -15.02 3.42 2.60
CA ASN A 302 -16.18 3.05 1.80
C ASN A 302 -17.47 2.96 2.66
N GLN A 303 -18.59 2.58 2.04
CA GLN A 303 -19.87 2.38 2.76
C GLN A 303 -19.80 1.34 3.88
N GLU A 304 -18.90 0.36 3.78
CA GLU A 304 -18.68 -0.68 4.80
C GLU A 304 -17.72 -0.24 5.92
N GLY A 305 -17.16 0.97 5.83
CA GLY A 305 -16.16 1.46 6.78
C GLY A 305 -14.78 0.83 6.58
N HIS A 306 -14.47 0.34 5.38
CA HIS A 306 -13.16 -0.16 4.98
C HIS A 306 -12.39 0.93 4.23
N THR A 307 -11.11 1.06 4.54
CA THR A 307 -10.16 1.84 3.71
C THR A 307 -9.64 0.99 2.55
N PRO A 308 -8.98 1.57 1.53
CA PRO A 308 -8.37 0.78 0.46
C PRO A 308 -7.41 -0.28 1.01
N LEU A 309 -6.66 0.04 2.08
CA LEU A 309 -5.72 -0.89 2.71
C LEU A 309 -6.41 -2.03 3.46
N HIS A 310 -7.56 -1.78 4.08
CA HIS A 310 -8.36 -2.85 4.69
C HIS A 310 -8.74 -3.90 3.64
N LEU A 311 -9.09 -3.48 2.41
CA LEU A 311 -9.40 -4.40 1.30
C LEU A 311 -8.19 -5.23 0.89
N ALA A 312 -7.01 -4.61 0.73
CA ALA A 312 -5.77 -5.32 0.40
C ALA A 312 -5.44 -6.40 1.43
N ILE A 313 -5.54 -6.06 2.71
CA ILE A 313 -5.13 -6.93 3.82
C ILE A 313 -6.15 -8.03 4.07
N SER A 314 -7.45 -7.72 3.98
CA SER A 314 -8.51 -8.73 4.02
C SER A 314 -8.33 -9.77 2.92
N THR A 315 -7.86 -9.35 1.74
CA THR A 315 -7.59 -10.26 0.62
C THR A 315 -6.39 -11.16 0.90
N ILE A 316 -5.32 -10.63 1.49
CA ILE A 316 -4.17 -11.45 1.93
C ILE A 316 -4.61 -12.48 2.99
N GLY A 317 -5.51 -12.08 3.89
CA GLY A 317 -6.09 -12.96 4.93
C GLY A 317 -6.99 -14.08 4.38
N ASP A 318 -7.59 -13.88 3.21
CA ASP A 318 -8.51 -14.84 2.60
C ASP A 318 -7.79 -16.14 2.21
N ALA A 319 -8.30 -17.27 2.71
CA ALA A 319 -7.80 -18.61 2.39
C ALA A 319 -7.86 -18.94 0.89
N GLN A 320 -8.85 -18.41 0.16
CA GLN A 320 -9.01 -18.70 -1.27
C GLN A 320 -7.96 -17.98 -2.13
N PHE A 321 -7.57 -16.77 -1.74
CA PHE A 321 -6.54 -15.99 -2.45
C PHE A 321 -5.13 -16.59 -2.26
N ARG A 322 -4.87 -17.22 -1.11
CA ARG A 322 -3.55 -17.79 -0.75
C ARG A 322 -3.08 -18.96 -1.62
N ILE A 323 -3.96 -19.57 -2.43
CA ILE A 323 -3.60 -20.64 -3.37
C ILE A 323 -2.63 -20.15 -4.47
N ALA A 324 -2.60 -18.84 -4.76
CA ALA A 324 -1.68 -18.22 -5.72
C ALA A 324 -0.47 -17.55 -5.01
N THR A 325 0.46 -18.37 -4.52
CA THR A 325 1.60 -17.95 -3.66
C THR A 325 2.41 -16.75 -4.20
N SER A 326 2.57 -16.65 -5.53
CA SER A 326 3.30 -15.54 -6.16
C SER A 326 2.55 -14.20 -6.10
N ARG A 327 1.22 -14.20 -6.18
CA ARG A 327 0.39 -12.99 -6.06
C ARG A 327 0.29 -12.53 -4.62
N THR A 328 0.16 -13.46 -3.67
CA THR A 328 0.19 -13.13 -2.24
C THR A 328 1.52 -12.50 -1.85
N ALA A 329 2.65 -13.06 -2.30
CA ALA A 329 3.97 -12.46 -2.04
C ALA A 329 4.12 -11.07 -2.66
N LEU A 330 3.61 -10.87 -3.89
CA LEU A 330 3.62 -9.55 -4.55
C LEU A 330 2.77 -8.53 -3.79
N LEU A 331 1.54 -8.91 -3.41
CA LEU A 331 0.62 -8.04 -2.68
C LEU A 331 1.13 -7.73 -1.27
N SER A 332 1.72 -8.71 -0.57
CA SER A 332 2.36 -8.51 0.73
C SER A 332 3.53 -7.54 0.63
N SER A 333 4.43 -7.74 -0.34
CA SER A 333 5.57 -6.84 -0.59
C SER A 333 5.12 -5.40 -0.88
N TRP A 334 4.12 -5.24 -1.75
CA TRP A 334 3.53 -3.94 -2.05
C TRP A 334 2.85 -3.31 -0.82
N THR A 335 2.16 -4.10 -0.01
CA THR A 335 1.52 -3.61 1.22
C THR A 335 2.56 -3.13 2.24
N CYS A 336 3.69 -3.83 2.39
CA CYS A 336 4.81 -3.37 3.24
C CYS A 336 5.31 -1.99 2.81
N GLU A 337 5.39 -1.76 1.52
CA GLU A 337 5.81 -0.48 0.96
C GLU A 337 4.79 0.63 1.25
N MET A 338 3.49 0.34 1.13
CA MET A 338 2.44 1.28 1.52
C MET A 338 2.49 1.64 3.01
N ILE A 339 2.86 0.69 3.90
CA ILE A 339 3.09 0.98 5.33
C ILE A 339 4.18 2.02 5.51
N GLN A 340 5.25 1.94 4.71
CA GLN A 340 6.36 2.88 4.81
C GLN A 340 5.99 4.28 4.30
N LEU A 341 5.15 4.38 3.27
CA LEU A 341 4.68 5.65 2.71
C LEU A 341 3.65 6.34 3.62
N SER A 342 2.66 5.60 4.14
CA SER A 342 1.61 6.15 5.01
C SER A 342 1.34 5.27 6.24
N PRO A 343 2.22 5.32 7.26
CA PRO A 343 2.07 4.49 8.47
C PRO A 343 0.75 4.75 9.21
N LYS A 344 0.27 6.00 9.20
CA LYS A 344 -0.98 6.40 9.88
C LYS A 344 -2.20 5.71 9.28
N ALA A 345 -2.20 5.40 7.98
CA ALA A 345 -3.34 4.76 7.33
C ALA A 345 -3.57 3.33 7.83
N PHE A 346 -2.52 2.67 8.32
CA PHE A 346 -2.59 1.33 8.92
C PHE A 346 -2.99 1.32 10.40
N LEU A 347 -3.15 2.49 11.01
CA LEU A 347 -3.68 2.63 12.37
C LEU A 347 -5.20 2.87 12.38
N VAL A 348 -5.77 3.20 11.21
CA VAL A 348 -7.22 3.35 11.06
C VAL A 348 -7.87 1.97 11.26
N LYS A 349 -8.92 1.92 12.07
CA LYS A 349 -9.73 0.72 12.27
C LYS A 349 -10.96 0.75 11.37
N THR A 350 -11.52 -0.42 11.10
CA THR A 350 -12.81 -0.57 10.41
C THR A 350 -13.97 -0.05 11.25
N ALA A 351 -15.17 0.04 10.66
CA ALA A 351 -16.40 0.32 11.40
C ALA A 351 -16.72 -0.71 12.50
N THR A 352 -16.16 -1.92 12.40
CA THR A 352 -16.28 -3.01 13.40
C THR A 352 -15.14 -3.01 14.43
N ASP A 353 -14.38 -1.92 14.54
CA ASP A 353 -13.21 -1.77 15.42
C ASP A 353 -12.07 -2.77 15.13
N GLN A 354 -12.05 -3.37 13.94
CA GLN A 354 -10.97 -4.25 13.53
C GLN A 354 -9.80 -3.43 13.00
N SER A 355 -8.61 -3.71 13.52
CA SER A 355 -7.39 -3.17 12.92
C SER A 355 -7.00 -3.98 11.67
N PRO A 356 -6.20 -3.39 10.78
CA PRO A 356 -5.53 -4.11 9.70
C PRO A 356 -4.84 -5.40 10.15
N TYR A 357 -4.22 -5.42 11.34
CA TYR A 357 -3.61 -6.64 11.86
C TYR A 357 -4.64 -7.76 12.09
N HIS A 358 -5.85 -7.44 12.57
CA HIS A 358 -6.95 -8.41 12.73
C HIS A 358 -7.41 -9.00 11.40
N LEU A 359 -7.47 -8.19 10.35
CA LEU A 359 -7.91 -8.63 9.02
C LEU A 359 -6.98 -9.67 8.37
N LEU A 360 -5.70 -9.74 8.76
CA LEU A 360 -4.79 -10.79 8.29
C LEU A 360 -5.25 -12.20 8.71
N GLY A 361 -5.98 -12.34 9.83
CA GLY A 361 -6.46 -13.64 10.31
C GLY A 361 -5.34 -14.70 10.40
N SER A 362 -5.57 -15.85 9.75
CA SER A 362 -4.60 -16.97 9.72
C SER A 362 -3.42 -16.75 8.76
N ALA A 363 -3.41 -15.70 7.94
CA ALA A 363 -2.25 -15.38 7.10
C ALA A 363 -1.04 -14.90 7.92
N ARG A 364 -1.25 -14.56 9.20
CA ARG A 364 -0.17 -14.18 10.12
C ARG A 364 0.87 -15.28 10.33
N ASP A 365 0.45 -16.54 10.22
CA ASP A 365 1.31 -17.71 10.40
C ASP A 365 1.93 -18.19 9.08
N ASP A 366 1.60 -17.54 7.96
CA ASP A 366 2.15 -17.87 6.64
C ASP A 366 3.53 -17.23 6.46
N LYS A 367 4.52 -18.07 6.13
CA LYS A 367 5.89 -17.64 5.84
C LYS A 367 5.96 -16.61 4.70
N ALA A 368 5.06 -16.67 3.73
CA ALA A 368 5.01 -15.68 2.64
C ALA A 368 4.61 -14.28 3.12
N CYS A 369 3.89 -14.18 4.25
CA CYS A 369 3.44 -12.93 4.83
C CYS A 369 4.31 -12.45 6.00
N GLU A 370 5.30 -13.23 6.43
CA GLU A 370 6.21 -12.91 7.53
C GLU A 370 6.79 -11.48 7.44
N PRO A 371 7.29 -10.98 6.29
CA PRO A 371 7.80 -9.61 6.20
C PRO A 371 6.74 -8.55 6.47
N LEU A 372 5.50 -8.78 6.04
CA LEU A 372 4.37 -7.88 6.25
C LEU A 372 3.94 -7.87 7.71
N VAL A 373 3.83 -9.05 8.31
CA VAL A 373 3.48 -9.21 9.73
C VAL A 373 4.50 -8.48 10.60
N GLU A 374 5.79 -8.65 10.34
CA GLU A 374 6.86 -7.99 11.11
C GLU A 374 6.85 -6.47 10.92
N GLU A 375 6.60 -5.95 9.72
CA GLU A 375 6.49 -4.49 9.52
C GLU A 375 5.24 -3.90 10.18
N MET A 376 4.12 -4.63 10.19
CA MET A 376 2.91 -4.24 10.93
C MET A 376 3.17 -4.25 12.44
N LYS A 377 3.78 -5.31 12.99
CA LYS A 377 4.19 -5.35 14.41
C LYS A 377 5.06 -4.16 14.76
N ARG A 378 6.08 -3.86 13.95
CA ARG A 378 6.95 -2.70 14.13
C ARG A 378 6.17 -1.40 14.20
N LEU A 379 5.19 -1.21 13.31
CA LEU A 379 4.33 -0.04 13.31
C LEU A 379 3.50 0.06 14.61
N TYR A 380 2.81 -1.01 14.99
CA TYR A 380 1.95 -1.00 16.17
C TYR A 380 2.71 -0.89 17.48
N ILE A 381 3.87 -1.54 17.60
CA ILE A 381 4.77 -1.39 18.75
C ILE A 381 5.17 0.07 18.93
N ARG A 382 5.43 0.80 17.83
CA ARG A 382 5.76 2.24 17.91
C ARG A 382 4.56 3.11 18.28
N ALA A 383 3.35 2.73 17.87
CA ALA A 383 2.19 3.60 17.89
C ALA A 383 1.25 3.41 19.09
N LEU A 384 1.21 2.20 19.67
CA LEU A 384 0.21 1.82 20.67
C LEU A 384 0.82 1.62 22.06
N PRO A 385 0.06 1.91 23.13
CA PRO A 385 0.47 1.56 24.49
C PRO A 385 0.45 0.04 24.71
N ASN A 386 1.22 -0.43 25.69
CA ASN A 386 1.43 -1.86 25.96
C ASN A 386 0.13 -2.68 26.10
N GLU A 387 -0.89 -2.14 26.79
CA GLU A 387 -2.15 -2.87 27.01
C GLU A 387 -2.95 -3.06 25.70
N GLU A 388 -3.05 -2.01 24.87
CA GLU A 388 -3.70 -2.09 23.56
C GLU A 388 -2.92 -3.01 22.61
N LEU A 389 -1.59 -2.93 22.64
CA LEU A 389 -0.70 -3.78 21.84
C LEU A 389 -0.84 -5.26 22.22
N LYS A 390 -0.93 -5.58 23.51
CA LYS A 390 -1.16 -6.96 23.97
C LYS A 390 -2.49 -7.50 23.46
N ASN A 391 -3.54 -6.69 23.55
CA ASN A 391 -4.84 -7.06 23.02
C ASN A 391 -4.76 -7.28 21.50
N LEU A 392 -4.10 -6.40 20.76
CA LEU A 392 -3.92 -6.53 19.32
C LEU A 392 -3.18 -7.82 18.91
N LEU A 393 -2.09 -8.16 19.60
CA LEU A 393 -1.19 -9.24 19.21
C LEU A 393 -1.66 -10.62 19.67
N TYR A 394 -2.26 -10.71 20.85
CA TYR A 394 -2.53 -11.99 21.53
C TYR A 394 -4.00 -12.26 21.80
N SER A 395 -4.90 -11.33 21.48
CA SER A 395 -6.33 -11.65 21.51
C SER A 395 -6.77 -12.34 20.23
N GLN A 396 -7.69 -13.28 20.40
CA GLN A 396 -8.50 -13.81 19.32
C GLN A 396 -9.74 -12.94 19.20
N TRP A 397 -9.96 -12.37 18.01
CA TRP A 397 -11.16 -11.58 17.73
C TRP A 397 -12.36 -12.50 17.58
N ASP A 398 -13.39 -12.32 18.41
CA ASP A 398 -14.66 -13.02 18.32
C ASP A 398 -15.65 -12.14 17.54
N CYS A 399 -15.99 -12.59 16.33
CA CYS A 399 -16.91 -11.87 15.44
C CYS A 399 -18.38 -11.90 15.90
N GLU A 400 -18.78 -12.87 16.75
CA GLU A 400 -20.16 -12.96 17.25
C GLU A 400 -20.40 -11.98 18.41
N THR A 401 -19.37 -11.71 19.21
CA THR A 401 -19.46 -10.80 20.37
C THR A 401 -18.83 -9.43 20.12
N GLY A 402 -18.11 -9.24 19.01
CA GLY A 402 -17.37 -8.01 18.71
C GLY A 402 -16.26 -7.73 19.73
N SER A 403 -15.73 -8.79 20.37
CA SER A 403 -14.82 -8.67 21.50
C SER A 403 -13.57 -9.53 21.32
N ALA A 404 -12.45 -9.04 21.84
CA ALA A 404 -11.20 -9.77 21.97
C ALA A 404 -11.29 -10.81 23.11
N ARG A 405 -11.02 -12.10 22.83
CA ARG A 405 -10.78 -13.13 23.85
C ARG A 405 -9.28 -13.36 24.00
N PHE A 406 -8.75 -13.24 25.22
CA PHE A 406 -7.31 -13.30 25.47
C PHE A 406 -6.77 -14.74 25.44
N LEU A 407 -5.76 -15.02 24.61
CA LEU A 407 -5.06 -16.31 24.58
C LEU A 407 -3.78 -16.23 25.43
N SER A 408 -3.90 -16.50 26.73
CA SER A 408 -2.81 -16.34 27.70
C SER A 408 -1.60 -17.27 27.50
N GLN A 409 -1.72 -18.35 26.74
CA GLN A 409 -0.68 -19.37 26.60
C GLN A 409 0.46 -19.00 25.63
N SER A 410 0.33 -17.89 24.90
CA SER A 410 1.28 -17.45 23.86
C SER A 410 1.76 -16.01 24.01
N GLU A 411 1.48 -15.34 25.14
CA GLU A 411 1.94 -13.96 25.37
C GLU A 411 3.47 -13.91 25.34
N LYS A 412 4.00 -13.04 24.48
CA LYS A 412 5.43 -12.74 24.42
C LYS A 412 5.65 -11.31 24.88
N ARG A 413 6.82 -11.07 25.49
CA ARG A 413 7.22 -9.74 25.92
C ARG A 413 7.75 -8.93 24.75
N VAL A 414 7.34 -7.67 24.71
CA VAL A 414 7.78 -6.67 23.73
C VAL A 414 8.79 -5.69 24.33
N TYR A 415 9.22 -5.88 25.56
CA TYR A 415 10.25 -5.06 26.20
C TYR A 415 11.11 -5.90 27.14
N PHE A 416 12.30 -5.40 27.43
CA PHE A 416 13.21 -6.00 28.39
C PHE A 416 13.82 -4.93 29.29
N ASP A 417 13.33 -4.87 30.53
CA ASP A 417 13.74 -3.87 31.51
C ASP A 417 14.41 -4.54 32.71
N LEU A 418 15.68 -4.20 32.94
CA LEU A 418 16.44 -4.59 34.12
C LEU A 418 16.62 -3.43 35.12
N SER A 419 16.20 -2.20 34.78
CA SER A 419 16.36 -1.02 35.65
C SER A 419 15.63 -1.16 36.99
N THR A 420 14.55 -1.95 37.01
CA THR A 420 13.78 -2.29 38.21
C THR A 420 14.41 -3.39 39.07
N THR A 421 15.49 -4.02 38.59
CA THR A 421 16.17 -5.11 39.31
C THR A 421 17.10 -4.54 40.38
N LEU A 422 16.89 -4.94 41.64
CA LEU A 422 17.72 -4.51 42.77
C LEU A 422 19.12 -5.15 42.76
N GLU A 423 19.29 -6.26 42.04
CA GLU A 423 20.54 -6.99 41.92
C GLU A 423 21.43 -6.38 40.83
N THR A 424 22.60 -5.88 41.22
CA THR A 424 23.60 -5.34 40.28
C THR A 424 24.58 -6.40 39.75
N ASN A 425 24.55 -7.63 40.28
CA ASN A 425 25.47 -8.71 39.94
C ASN A 425 24.68 -9.92 39.45
N LEU A 426 24.45 -9.98 38.14
CA LEU A 426 23.66 -11.05 37.52
C LEU A 426 24.56 -12.22 37.08
N THR A 427 24.00 -13.42 37.03
CA THR A 427 24.70 -14.64 36.61
C THR A 427 24.12 -15.20 35.32
N TYR A 428 24.83 -16.11 34.65
CA TYR A 428 24.28 -16.80 33.47
C TYR A 428 23.01 -17.59 33.83
N GLU A 429 23.04 -18.24 34.99
CA GLU A 429 21.98 -19.09 35.50
C GLU A 429 20.68 -18.29 35.70
N TYR A 430 20.79 -17.01 36.07
CA TYR A 430 19.65 -16.10 36.13
C TYR A 430 19.00 -15.93 34.75
N PHE A 431 19.77 -15.64 33.71
CA PHE A 431 19.25 -15.47 32.34
C PHE A 431 18.73 -16.78 31.75
N GLU A 432 19.35 -17.91 32.09
CA GLU A 432 18.86 -19.24 31.68
C GLU A 432 17.52 -19.57 32.37
N ALA A 433 17.40 -19.31 33.67
CA ALA A 433 16.13 -19.43 34.40
C ALA A 433 15.07 -18.50 33.80
N LEU A 434 15.43 -17.26 33.48
CA LEU A 434 14.53 -16.28 32.88
C LEU A 434 13.99 -16.76 31.52
N SER A 435 14.85 -17.34 30.67
CA SER A 435 14.45 -17.86 29.35
C SER A 435 13.44 -19.01 29.39
N LYS A 436 13.31 -19.71 30.53
CA LYS A 436 12.29 -20.75 30.73
C LYS A 436 10.90 -20.16 30.98
N HIS A 437 10.82 -18.92 31.43
CA HIS A 437 9.58 -18.27 31.85
C HIS A 437 9.19 -17.07 30.98
N VAL A 438 10.14 -16.53 30.21
CA VAL A 438 9.93 -15.36 29.35
C VAL A 438 10.21 -15.73 27.91
N ARG A 439 9.27 -15.40 27.04
CA ARG A 439 9.43 -15.44 25.58
C ARG A 439 9.33 -14.03 25.05
N PHE A 440 10.17 -13.66 24.10
CA PHE A 440 10.16 -12.34 23.48
C PHE A 440 9.53 -12.38 22.10
N GLU A 441 8.92 -11.27 21.70
CA GLU A 441 8.71 -11.01 20.28
C GLU A 441 10.06 -10.81 19.58
N THR A 442 10.04 -10.98 18.26
CA THR A 442 11.17 -10.67 17.37
C THR A 442 11.57 -9.20 17.42
N ILE A 443 10.63 -8.31 17.77
CA ILE A 443 10.81 -6.87 17.89
C ILE A 443 10.54 -6.45 19.34
N LEU A 444 11.52 -5.79 19.96
CA LEU A 444 11.34 -5.14 21.26
C LEU A 444 11.14 -3.64 21.08
N HIS A 445 10.19 -3.07 21.81
CA HIS A 445 10.00 -1.63 22.00
C HIS A 445 11.26 -1.03 22.62
N HIS A 446 11.60 -1.44 23.84
CA HIS A 446 12.75 -0.89 24.56
C HIS A 446 13.55 -1.98 25.29
N VAL A 447 14.83 -1.69 25.46
CA VAL A 447 15.75 -2.42 26.33
C VAL A 447 16.41 -1.46 27.31
N ASP A 448 16.14 -1.63 28.60
CA ASP A 448 16.67 -0.82 29.69
C ASP A 448 17.68 -1.62 30.50
N LEU A 449 18.94 -1.20 30.45
CA LEU A 449 20.05 -1.83 31.15
C LEU A 449 20.61 -0.88 32.21
N PRO A 450 20.48 -1.20 33.51
CA PRO A 450 21.13 -0.42 34.54
C PRO A 450 22.62 -0.69 34.56
N ASN A 451 23.33 0.08 35.38
CA ASN A 451 24.71 -0.24 35.67
C ASN A 451 24.79 -1.57 36.44
N MET A 452 25.14 -2.64 35.73
CA MET A 452 25.16 -4.01 36.26
C MET A 452 26.41 -4.76 35.80
N SER A 453 26.87 -5.71 36.60
CA SER A 453 27.91 -6.66 36.23
C SER A 453 27.31 -8.04 35.98
N VAL A 454 27.88 -8.77 35.02
CA VAL A 454 27.49 -10.14 34.71
C VAL A 454 28.68 -11.04 35.01
N GLN A 455 28.57 -11.84 36.07
CA GLN A 455 29.67 -12.66 36.58
C GLN A 455 30.26 -13.59 35.50
N LYS A 456 31.56 -13.89 35.63
CA LYS A 456 32.29 -14.79 34.73
C LYS A 456 31.77 -16.22 34.92
N GLY A 457 31.06 -16.73 33.94
CA GLY A 457 30.79 -18.16 33.78
C GLY A 457 31.12 -18.56 32.36
N ASP A 458 31.96 -19.57 32.17
CA ASP A 458 32.33 -20.07 30.83
C ASP A 458 31.14 -20.75 30.10
N ASN A 459 29.97 -20.82 30.75
CA ASN A 459 28.77 -21.49 30.28
C ASN A 459 27.90 -20.65 29.32
N TRP A 460 28.11 -19.32 29.21
CA TRP A 460 27.38 -18.45 28.27
C TRP A 460 27.48 -18.91 26.81
N PHE A 461 28.56 -19.62 26.48
CA PHE A 461 29.01 -19.93 25.13
C PHE A 461 28.73 -21.38 24.70
N LYS A 462 28.09 -22.20 25.56
CA LYS A 462 27.83 -23.62 25.28
C LYS A 462 26.61 -23.78 24.35
N GLY A 463 26.78 -24.55 23.28
CA GLY A 463 25.69 -25.09 22.46
C GLY A 463 25.11 -24.19 21.36
N ALA A 464 25.65 -22.99 21.13
CA ALA A 464 25.15 -22.08 20.09
C ALA A 464 26.16 -21.97 18.93
N THR A 465 26.02 -22.85 17.94
CA THR A 465 26.85 -22.90 16.74
C THR A 465 26.73 -21.66 15.87
N ASP A 466 25.54 -21.06 15.85
CA ASP A 466 25.17 -20.01 14.88
C ASP A 466 25.78 -18.64 15.21
N PHE A 467 26.33 -18.47 16.42
CA PHE A 467 26.93 -17.20 16.89
C PHE A 467 28.41 -17.34 17.28
N LYS A 468 29.10 -18.40 16.82
CA LYS A 468 30.47 -18.76 17.23
C LYS A 468 31.47 -17.59 17.13
N ASP A 469 31.42 -16.81 16.05
CA ASP A 469 32.35 -15.69 15.83
C ASP A 469 32.11 -14.54 16.80
N ARG A 470 30.83 -14.19 17.04
CA ARG A 470 30.48 -13.15 18.02
C ARG A 470 30.81 -13.59 19.45
N PHE A 471 30.64 -14.88 19.76
CA PHE A 471 31.06 -15.42 21.05
C PHE A 471 32.56 -15.37 21.26
N LYS A 472 33.34 -15.68 20.22
CA LYS A 472 34.79 -15.49 20.25
C LYS A 472 35.13 -14.03 20.52
N ALA A 473 34.50 -13.09 19.82
CA ALA A 473 34.74 -11.66 20.01
C ALA A 473 34.39 -11.19 21.44
N ILE A 474 33.27 -11.65 22.02
CA ILE A 474 32.91 -11.34 23.42
C ILE A 474 33.96 -11.91 24.39
N ARG A 475 34.44 -13.13 24.17
CA ARG A 475 35.49 -13.73 25.01
C ARG A 475 36.79 -12.94 24.91
N ASP A 476 37.19 -12.54 23.71
CA ASP A 476 38.40 -11.77 23.49
C ASP A 476 38.28 -10.39 24.19
N LEU A 477 37.09 -9.77 24.21
CA LEU A 477 36.80 -8.56 24.99
C LEU A 477 36.89 -8.76 26.51
N THR A 478 36.44 -9.90 27.05
CA THR A 478 36.48 -10.15 28.51
C THR A 478 37.90 -10.18 29.10
N GLY A 479 38.93 -10.33 28.24
CA GLY A 479 40.33 -10.23 28.62
C GLY A 479 40.87 -8.79 28.64
N VAL A 480 40.16 -7.83 28.04
CA VAL A 480 40.63 -6.46 27.77
C VAL A 480 39.75 -5.40 28.47
N GLY A 481 38.46 -5.66 28.69
CA GLY A 481 37.53 -4.69 29.28
C GLY A 481 36.20 -5.29 29.76
N ARG A 482 35.25 -4.40 30.07
CA ARG A 482 33.90 -4.76 30.52
C ARG A 482 33.09 -5.33 29.35
N ALA A 483 32.41 -6.45 29.57
CA ALA A 483 31.67 -7.18 28.53
C ALA A 483 30.28 -7.62 29.00
N ASP A 484 29.67 -6.90 29.94
CA ASP A 484 28.40 -7.28 30.56
C ASP A 484 27.23 -7.08 29.59
N PHE A 485 27.14 -5.91 28.95
CA PHE A 485 26.11 -5.63 27.96
C PHE A 485 26.21 -6.52 26.71
N PRO A 486 27.41 -6.77 26.13
CA PRO A 486 27.55 -7.74 25.05
C PRO A 486 26.95 -9.11 25.35
N LYS A 487 27.10 -9.62 26.59
CA LYS A 487 26.51 -10.90 27.01
C LYS A 487 24.98 -10.84 27.00
N VAL A 488 24.40 -9.78 27.53
CA VAL A 488 22.93 -9.61 27.60
C VAL A 488 22.32 -9.51 26.22
N PHE A 489 22.89 -8.68 25.35
CA PHE A 489 22.42 -8.55 23.97
C PHE A 489 22.64 -9.83 23.15
N MET A 490 23.66 -10.62 23.46
CA MET A 490 23.83 -11.96 22.88
C MET A 490 22.72 -12.91 23.34
N TRP A 491 22.36 -12.88 24.62
CA TRP A 491 21.24 -13.66 25.14
C TRP A 491 19.92 -13.25 24.49
N LEU A 492 19.65 -11.96 24.27
CA LEU A 492 18.46 -11.51 23.55
C LEU A 492 18.40 -12.10 22.13
N ARG A 493 19.52 -12.13 21.39
CA ARG A 493 19.60 -12.78 20.07
C ARG A 493 19.31 -14.27 20.13
N LYS A 494 19.88 -14.97 21.11
CA LYS A 494 19.63 -16.41 21.33
C LYS A 494 18.16 -16.69 21.62
N ASN A 495 17.44 -15.73 22.19
CA ASN A 495 16.00 -15.82 22.46
C ASN A 495 15.13 -15.28 21.30
N GLY A 496 15.70 -15.09 20.11
CA GLY A 496 14.94 -14.78 18.89
C GLY A 496 14.65 -13.29 18.66
N VAL A 497 15.20 -12.39 19.48
CA VAL A 497 15.09 -10.95 19.25
C VAL A 497 15.95 -10.58 18.04
N GLN A 498 15.34 -9.90 17.08
CA GLN A 498 15.97 -9.45 15.83
C GLN A 498 16.04 -7.93 15.74
N LYS A 499 15.09 -7.22 16.36
CA LYS A 499 15.02 -5.76 16.33
C LYS A 499 14.75 -5.17 17.70
N ILE A 500 15.36 -4.03 17.98
CA ILE A 500 15.12 -3.25 19.20
C ILE A 500 14.88 -1.80 18.78
N LEU A 501 13.73 -1.22 19.08
CA LEU A 501 13.44 0.16 18.67
C LEU A 501 14.24 1.16 19.52
N GLU A 502 14.26 0.98 20.85
CA GLU A 502 14.88 1.89 21.80
C GLU A 502 15.85 1.16 22.74
N ILE A 503 17.03 1.72 22.95
CA ILE A 503 18.01 1.22 23.92
C ILE A 503 18.34 2.32 24.92
N HIS A 504 18.22 1.99 26.20
CA HIS A 504 18.67 2.81 27.32
C HIS A 504 19.70 2.02 28.13
N ALA A 505 20.95 2.45 28.10
CA ALA A 505 22.05 1.76 28.76
C ALA A 505 22.79 2.71 29.71
N MET A 506 22.73 2.44 31.02
CA MET A 506 23.46 3.19 32.04
C MET A 506 24.91 2.71 32.12
N ASP A 507 25.81 3.36 31.36
CA ASP A 507 27.22 3.00 31.22
C ASP A 507 28.19 4.03 31.79
N SER A 508 27.75 4.80 32.79
CA SER A 508 28.48 5.92 33.38
C SER A 508 29.36 5.54 34.58
N ALA A 509 29.51 4.24 34.86
CA ALA A 509 30.33 3.73 35.95
C ALA A 509 31.84 3.95 35.71
N GLY A 510 32.66 3.90 36.77
CA GLY A 510 34.12 4.08 36.73
C GLY A 510 34.88 3.16 35.77
N THR A 511 34.22 2.17 35.15
CA THR A 511 34.70 1.37 34.01
C THR A 511 33.57 1.24 32.97
N SER A 512 33.43 2.23 32.09
CA SER A 512 32.48 2.16 30.97
C SER A 512 32.88 1.08 29.94
N HIS A 513 31.94 0.60 29.14
CA HIS A 513 32.25 -0.33 28.05
C HIS A 513 33.09 0.37 26.97
N CYS A 514 34.05 -0.33 26.36
CA CYS A 514 34.83 0.20 25.22
C CYS A 514 34.00 0.26 23.94
N ASP A 515 34.47 0.98 22.93
CA ASP A 515 33.76 1.19 21.66
C ASP A 515 33.39 -0.14 20.99
N GLU A 516 34.31 -1.10 20.97
CA GLU A 516 34.10 -2.43 20.39
C GLU A 516 33.00 -3.22 21.13
N ALA A 517 32.90 -3.05 22.46
CA ALA A 517 31.86 -3.70 23.25
C ALA A 517 30.48 -3.10 22.97
N ILE A 518 30.40 -1.77 22.79
CA ILE A 518 29.16 -1.09 22.39
C ILE A 518 28.73 -1.55 20.99
N GLU A 519 29.67 -1.57 20.04
CA GLU A 519 29.41 -2.02 18.68
C GLU A 519 28.87 -3.45 18.64
N LEU A 520 29.56 -4.39 19.30
CA LEU A 520 29.14 -5.80 19.32
C LEU A 520 27.77 -6.01 19.97
N SER A 521 27.41 -5.18 20.95
CA SER A 521 26.13 -5.24 21.64
C SER A 521 24.96 -4.92 20.70
N ILE A 522 25.07 -3.80 20.00
CA ILE A 522 23.98 -3.18 19.25
C ILE A 522 23.88 -3.71 17.81
N GLN A 523 25.01 -4.06 17.20
CA GLN A 523 25.07 -4.38 15.77
C GLN A 523 24.09 -5.49 15.36
N GLY A 524 23.25 -5.18 14.37
CA GLY A 524 22.29 -6.12 13.79
C GLY A 524 20.87 -6.01 14.34
N PHE A 525 20.63 -5.22 15.40
CA PHE A 525 19.27 -5.00 15.94
C PHE A 525 18.46 -3.89 15.26
N GLN A 526 19.01 -3.21 14.25
CA GLN A 526 18.32 -2.10 13.54
C GLN A 526 17.71 -1.04 14.50
N VAL A 527 18.53 -0.55 15.42
CA VAL A 527 18.11 0.36 16.49
C VAL A 527 17.71 1.73 15.97
N GLU A 528 16.61 2.27 16.50
CA GLU A 528 16.05 3.56 16.07
C GLU A 528 16.32 4.71 17.05
N VAL A 529 16.27 4.43 18.36
CA VAL A 529 16.61 5.38 19.42
C VAL A 529 17.73 4.79 20.26
N LEU A 530 18.85 5.50 20.33
CA LEU A 530 20.01 5.05 21.10
C LEU A 530 20.34 6.06 22.20
N ASN A 531 20.16 5.62 23.45
CA ASN A 531 20.59 6.32 24.64
C ASN A 531 21.61 5.46 25.40
N TRP A 532 22.89 5.67 25.10
CA TRP A 532 23.99 5.00 25.77
C TRP A 532 24.74 5.99 26.64
N GLU A 533 24.61 5.84 27.95
CA GLU A 533 25.10 6.80 28.96
C GLU A 533 26.61 6.68 29.21
N ARG A 534 27.41 6.88 28.16
CA ARG A 534 28.86 6.98 28.25
C ARG A 534 29.31 8.29 27.61
N VAL A 535 30.24 8.98 28.27
CA VAL A 535 30.79 10.24 27.77
C VAL A 535 31.71 10.02 26.57
N ASP A 536 31.67 10.96 25.63
CA ASP A 536 32.63 11.12 24.54
C ASP A 536 32.76 9.88 23.61
N ILE A 537 31.65 9.19 23.33
CA ILE A 537 31.61 8.07 22.35
C ILE A 537 31.95 8.58 20.94
N SER A 538 32.83 7.88 20.21
CA SER A 538 33.15 8.21 18.82
C SER A 538 31.94 8.07 17.90
N SER A 539 31.83 8.94 16.88
CA SER A 539 30.78 8.82 15.85
C SER A 539 30.85 7.52 15.06
N ASP A 540 32.04 6.91 14.94
CA ASP A 540 32.23 5.64 14.23
C ASP A 540 31.47 4.49 14.88
N VAL A 541 31.38 4.47 16.22
CA VAL A 541 30.61 3.47 16.97
C VAL A 541 29.16 3.45 16.51
N PHE A 542 28.54 4.63 16.40
CA PHE A 542 27.14 4.71 15.97
C PHE A 542 26.97 4.26 14.52
N PHE A 543 27.90 4.61 13.64
CA PHE A 543 27.87 4.19 12.24
C PHE A 543 28.00 2.67 12.09
N ASN A 544 28.93 2.06 12.83
CA ASN A 544 29.21 0.62 12.77
C ASN A 544 28.11 -0.21 13.44
N ALA A 545 27.53 0.31 14.53
CA ALA A 545 26.60 -0.43 15.37
C ALA A 545 25.13 -0.19 15.01
N ALA A 546 24.76 1.06 14.69
CA ALA A 546 23.38 1.51 14.48
C ALA A 546 23.27 2.52 13.32
N PRO A 547 23.58 2.11 12.07
CA PRO A 547 23.56 3.00 10.91
C PRO A 547 22.16 3.61 10.62
N ASP A 548 21.12 2.98 11.13
CA ASP A 548 19.71 3.35 10.92
C ASP A 548 19.09 4.21 12.04
N VAL A 549 19.90 4.62 13.02
CA VAL A 549 19.45 5.41 14.17
C VAL A 549 18.80 6.73 13.73
N ARG A 550 17.69 7.07 14.38
CA ARG A 550 16.87 8.26 14.12
C ARG A 550 16.97 9.29 15.23
N GLU A 551 17.13 8.84 16.46
CA GLU A 551 17.35 9.68 17.64
C GLU A 551 18.55 9.18 18.44
N LEU A 552 19.46 10.10 18.77
CA LEU A 552 20.69 9.80 19.47
C LEU A 552 20.83 10.68 20.72
N HIS A 553 21.09 10.06 21.87
CA HIS A 553 21.45 10.78 23.09
C HIS A 553 22.97 10.69 23.29
N LEU A 554 23.62 11.85 23.28
CA LEU A 554 25.06 11.99 23.42
C LEU A 554 25.39 12.58 24.79
N TYR A 555 26.51 12.16 25.35
CA TYR A 555 27.03 12.67 26.61
C TYR A 555 28.41 13.25 26.36
N ALA A 556 28.59 14.55 26.58
CA ALA A 556 29.84 15.25 26.33
C ALA A 556 30.53 15.64 27.64
N SER A 557 31.82 15.34 27.77
CA SER A 557 32.64 15.82 28.88
C SER A 557 33.23 17.22 28.64
N GLY A 558 33.05 17.76 27.42
CA GLY A 558 33.73 18.97 26.95
C GLY A 558 34.97 18.69 26.10
N ASN A 559 35.22 17.43 25.72
CA ASN A 559 36.32 17.08 24.83
C ASN A 559 36.12 17.65 23.41
N ASN A 560 36.87 18.71 23.09
CA ASN A 560 36.80 19.39 21.80
C ASN A 560 37.09 18.50 20.59
N GLU A 561 37.93 17.47 20.73
CA GLU A 561 38.22 16.56 19.61
C GLU A 561 36.99 15.74 19.23
N VAL A 562 36.26 15.25 20.22
CA VAL A 562 35.04 14.46 20.01
C VAL A 562 33.90 15.33 19.48
N LEU A 563 33.73 16.55 20.02
CA LEU A 563 32.75 17.50 19.50
C LEU A 563 33.03 17.85 18.02
N ARG A 564 34.30 18.06 17.67
CA ARG A 564 34.71 18.27 16.27
C ARG A 564 34.44 17.03 15.42
N GLY A 565 34.78 15.84 15.92
CA GLY A 565 34.51 14.56 15.28
C GLY A 565 33.03 14.40 14.94
N TRP A 566 32.14 14.63 15.91
CA TRP A 566 30.69 14.59 15.70
C TRP A 566 30.20 15.58 14.65
N SER A 567 30.70 16.81 14.67
CA SER A 567 30.30 17.89 13.73
C SER A 567 30.93 17.77 12.33
N SER A 568 31.93 16.90 12.16
CA SER A 568 32.63 16.74 10.89
C SER A 568 31.73 16.10 9.83
N LYS A 569 32.05 16.29 8.54
CA LYS A 569 31.32 15.64 7.44
C LYS A 569 31.36 14.11 7.53
N ASP A 570 32.44 13.57 8.08
CA ASP A 570 32.66 12.14 8.28
C ASP A 570 32.22 11.65 9.68
N GLY A 571 31.50 12.50 10.43
CA GLY A 571 30.96 12.21 11.75
C GLY A 571 29.50 11.78 11.71
N LEU A 572 28.68 12.41 12.56
CA LEU A 572 27.23 12.14 12.63
C LEU A 572 26.46 12.37 11.32
N PRO A 573 26.85 13.29 10.41
CA PRO A 573 26.19 13.43 9.11
C PRO A 573 26.17 12.16 8.23
N ARG A 574 27.03 11.17 8.51
CA ARG A 574 26.99 9.85 7.85
C ARG A 574 25.71 9.07 8.16
N LEU A 575 25.06 9.34 9.29
CA LEU A 575 23.84 8.68 9.72
C LEU A 575 22.63 9.28 8.99
N LYS A 576 22.36 8.78 7.78
CA LYS A 576 21.35 9.33 6.85
C LYS A 576 19.92 9.38 7.41
N LYS A 577 19.61 8.55 8.42
CA LYS A 577 18.29 8.48 9.05
C LYS A 577 18.18 9.30 10.34
N LEU A 578 19.29 9.88 10.83
CA LEU A 578 19.33 10.66 12.06
C LEU A 578 18.55 11.96 11.89
N ARG A 579 17.59 12.20 12.79
CA ARG A 579 16.67 13.35 12.77
C ARG A 579 16.78 14.20 14.03
N LYS A 580 17.17 13.61 15.15
CA LYS A 580 17.24 14.27 16.45
C LYS A 580 18.48 13.86 17.21
N ILE A 581 19.16 14.84 17.80
CA ILE A 581 20.29 14.64 18.71
C ILE A 581 19.95 15.34 20.02
N THR A 582 20.03 14.61 21.12
CA THR A 582 19.92 15.15 22.48
C THR A 582 21.31 15.16 23.10
N LEU A 583 21.87 16.34 23.34
CA LEU A 583 23.21 16.49 23.91
C LEU A 583 23.14 16.77 25.42
N ASN A 584 23.69 15.87 26.22
CA ASN A 584 23.81 16.01 27.67
C ASN A 584 25.25 16.39 28.03
N VAL A 585 25.46 17.59 28.56
CA VAL A 585 26.79 18.04 28.99
C VAL A 585 27.03 17.57 30.42
N ARG A 586 28.05 16.71 30.60
CA ARG A 586 28.51 16.22 31.91
C ARG A 586 29.90 16.77 32.16
N LEU A 587 29.96 17.95 32.75
CA LEU A 587 31.22 18.53 33.18
C LEU A 587 31.84 17.62 34.25
N ARG A 588 33.13 17.31 34.12
CA ARG A 588 33.86 16.67 35.22
C ARG A 588 33.78 17.60 36.44
N PRO A 589 33.49 17.09 37.65
CA PRO A 589 33.75 17.87 38.84
C PRO A 589 35.25 18.22 38.88
N GLU A 590 35.57 19.50 39.12
CA GLU A 590 36.94 20.02 39.22
C GLU A 590 37.76 19.33 40.31
#